data_AF-A0A448V7Z6-F1
#
_entry.id   AF-A0A448V7Z6-F1
#
_cell.length_a   1.000
_cell.length_b   1.000
_cell.length_c   1.000
_cell.angle_alpha   90.00
_cell.angle_beta   90.00
_cell.angle_gamma   90.00
#
_symmetry.space_group_name_H-M   'P 1'
#
loop_
_entity.id
_entity.type
_entity.pdbx_description
1 polymer ?
#
loop_
_entity_poly.entity_id
_entity_poly.type
_entity_poly.pdbx_seq_one_letter_code
_entity_poly.pdbx_strand_id
1 'polypeptide(L)'
;MSHIIFATGGTTRVPKTLRHKWLNYEFVTHSAAKKLKTVFKDCSVNSVANCLTAGGLWGGFLFAHEICRLLKVTYYPFASMVDLETLSSAIEEFSIDTIICLPSFADKLITISRKQKLKSLKNLFYLGESFQAESVLKIKDIIPSLGIKPLSFTTQETGPIGFQCSEINGEIYHLYDHIQVKPNPENDELIVSVFYPEDAPLLEHATGDVVHIAYDQSCDCGYHGHTLHLKGRTPTFYNIMGTSISVHDFINVLNLHGCNISATDIQLIIINQFEHGVGILLFIDSSCNIKRSVLLSSLSSSYLIKDIINKSKFFHICFIRKSQFIQSSSSAKIKSFVQTPEYPMILDGKLIKIK
;
A
#
# COMPACT_ATOMS: atom_id res chain seq x y z
N MET A 1 20.19 -18.18 -19.88
CA MET A 1 18.77 -18.10 -19.45
C MET A 1 18.37 -16.62 -19.43
N SER A 2 17.33 -16.25 -20.16
CA SER A 2 16.79 -14.88 -20.23
C SER A 2 15.86 -14.60 -19.03
N HIS A 3 15.81 -13.34 -18.60
CA HIS A 3 15.02 -12.89 -17.46
C HIS A 3 14.27 -11.61 -17.81
N ILE A 4 13.15 -11.37 -17.11
CA ILE A 4 12.56 -10.04 -16.95
C ILE A 4 13.01 -9.46 -15.61
N ILE A 5 13.28 -8.15 -15.61
CA ILE A 5 13.88 -7.45 -14.47
C ILE A 5 12.90 -6.43 -13.92
N PHE A 6 12.57 -6.57 -12.65
CA PHE A 6 11.72 -5.62 -11.92
C PHE A 6 12.46 -4.97 -10.76
N ALA A 7 11.86 -3.94 -10.18
CA ALA A 7 12.31 -3.32 -8.94
C ALA A 7 11.16 -3.19 -7.97
N THR A 8 11.46 -3.39 -6.68
CA THR A 8 10.49 -3.12 -5.60
C THR A 8 10.16 -1.63 -5.54
N GLY A 9 8.92 -1.31 -5.18
CA GLY A 9 8.54 0.06 -4.88
C GLY A 9 9.33 0.54 -3.66
N GLY A 10 10.05 1.65 -3.78
CA GLY A 10 10.93 2.19 -2.73
C GLY A 10 10.20 2.76 -1.51
N THR A 11 9.03 2.23 -1.16
CA THR A 11 8.19 2.71 -0.03
C THR A 11 8.82 2.40 1.33
N THR A 12 9.79 1.48 1.40
CA THR A 12 10.40 1.04 2.67
C THR A 12 11.93 0.88 2.65
N ARG A 13 12.58 0.74 1.48
CA ARG A 13 14.04 0.57 1.33
C ARG A 13 14.54 1.12 -0.02
N VAL A 14 15.87 1.16 -0.20
CA VAL A 14 16.50 1.32 -1.53
C VAL A 14 15.89 0.26 -2.47
N PRO A 15 15.37 0.64 -3.65
CA PRO A 15 14.74 -0.30 -4.57
C PRO A 15 15.62 -1.51 -4.85
N LYS A 16 15.10 -2.71 -4.62
CA LYS A 16 15.82 -3.95 -4.90
C LYS A 16 15.45 -4.43 -6.28
N THR A 17 16.45 -4.70 -7.11
CA THR A 17 16.26 -5.34 -8.40
C THR A 17 15.95 -6.82 -8.23
N LEU A 18 14.91 -7.29 -8.91
CA LEU A 18 14.42 -8.66 -8.91
C LEU A 18 14.56 -9.24 -10.31
N ARG A 19 14.99 -10.50 -10.38
CA ARG A 19 15.17 -11.23 -11.64
C ARG A 19 14.17 -12.37 -11.68
N HIS A 20 13.23 -12.32 -12.61
CA HIS A 20 12.28 -13.39 -12.84
C HIS A 20 12.65 -14.10 -14.14
N LYS A 21 12.81 -15.43 -14.10
CA LYS A 21 12.92 -16.20 -15.34
C LYS A 21 11.62 -16.04 -16.12
N TRP A 22 11.71 -15.98 -17.44
CA TRP A 22 10.52 -15.86 -18.30
C TRP A 22 9.50 -16.96 -18.04
N LEU A 23 9.93 -18.21 -17.91
CA LEU A 23 9.05 -19.36 -17.61
C LEU A 23 8.26 -19.16 -16.29
N ASN A 24 8.90 -18.64 -15.24
CA ASN A 24 8.23 -18.40 -13.95
C ASN A 24 7.23 -17.24 -14.06
N TYR A 25 7.61 -16.15 -14.76
CA TYR A 25 6.72 -15.02 -15.00
C TYR A 25 5.51 -15.41 -15.86
N GLU A 26 5.72 -16.19 -16.91
CA GLU A 26 4.67 -16.76 -17.75
C GLU A 26 3.76 -17.68 -16.95
N PHE A 27 4.29 -18.58 -16.13
CA PHE A 27 3.51 -19.47 -15.29
C PHE A 27 2.55 -18.70 -14.35
N VAL A 28 3.05 -17.69 -13.62
CA VAL A 28 2.21 -16.96 -12.66
C VAL A 28 1.17 -16.08 -13.37
N THR A 29 1.51 -15.48 -14.52
CA THR A 29 0.56 -14.68 -15.31
C THR A 29 -0.52 -15.54 -15.96
N HIS A 30 -0.19 -16.73 -16.48
CA HIS A 30 -1.18 -17.68 -17.00
C HIS A 30 -2.10 -18.20 -15.89
N SER A 31 -1.53 -18.52 -14.72
CA SER A 31 -2.30 -18.93 -13.54
C SER A 31 -3.28 -17.84 -13.10
N ALA A 32 -2.83 -16.58 -13.07
CA ALA A 32 -3.68 -15.43 -12.78
C ALA A 32 -4.78 -15.24 -13.84
N ALA A 33 -4.42 -15.24 -15.12
CA ALA A 33 -5.38 -15.08 -16.22
C ALA A 33 -6.47 -16.16 -16.19
N LYS A 34 -6.14 -17.41 -15.84
CA LYS A 34 -7.11 -18.51 -15.73
C LYS A 34 -8.24 -18.19 -14.75
N LYS A 35 -7.91 -17.65 -13.56
CA LYS A 35 -8.92 -17.28 -12.55
C LYS A 35 -9.60 -15.95 -12.90
N LEU A 36 -8.84 -14.97 -13.39
CA LEU A 36 -9.38 -13.66 -13.79
C LEU A 36 -10.29 -13.71 -15.02
N LYS A 37 -10.21 -14.76 -15.85
CA LYS A 37 -11.13 -14.96 -16.98
C LYS A 37 -12.59 -14.93 -16.54
N THR A 38 -12.92 -15.58 -15.43
CA THR A 38 -14.30 -15.59 -14.89
C THR A 38 -14.67 -14.20 -14.39
N VAL A 39 -13.77 -13.54 -13.65
CA VAL A 39 -13.98 -12.17 -13.14
C VAL A 39 -14.24 -11.17 -14.28
N PHE A 40 -13.43 -11.20 -15.34
CA PHE A 40 -13.60 -10.32 -16.50
C PHE A 40 -14.92 -10.59 -17.23
N LYS A 41 -15.33 -11.87 -17.30
CA LYS A 41 -16.63 -12.25 -17.88
C LYS A 41 -17.78 -11.71 -17.02
N ASP A 42 -17.74 -11.90 -15.71
CA ASP A 42 -18.81 -11.46 -14.79
C ASP A 42 -18.91 -9.93 -14.75
N CYS A 43 -17.78 -9.23 -14.84
CA CYS A 43 -17.70 -7.78 -14.98
C CYS A 43 -18.00 -7.28 -16.40
N SER A 44 -18.28 -8.16 -17.37
CA SER A 44 -18.56 -7.83 -18.77
C SER A 44 -17.49 -6.90 -19.41
N VAL A 45 -16.21 -7.19 -19.15
CA VAL A 45 -15.07 -6.39 -19.61
C VAL A 45 -14.82 -6.63 -21.10
N ASN A 46 -14.94 -5.58 -21.93
CA ASN A 46 -14.67 -5.64 -23.37
C ASN A 46 -13.43 -4.85 -23.77
N SER A 47 -13.12 -3.77 -23.04
CA SER A 47 -12.06 -2.83 -23.39
C SER A 47 -11.43 -2.22 -22.15
N VAL A 48 -10.11 -2.20 -22.10
CA VAL A 48 -9.34 -1.78 -20.92
C VAL A 48 -8.43 -0.61 -21.26
N ALA A 49 -8.58 0.50 -20.54
CA ALA A 49 -7.54 1.52 -20.42
C ALA A 49 -6.60 1.15 -19.26
N ASN A 50 -5.36 0.78 -19.57
CA ASN A 50 -4.34 0.55 -18.54
C ASN A 50 -3.59 1.85 -18.25
N CYS A 51 -3.81 2.38 -17.05
CA CYS A 51 -3.24 3.62 -16.53
C CYS A 51 -2.30 3.36 -15.33
N LEU A 52 -1.78 2.14 -15.18
CA LEU A 52 -0.69 1.86 -14.24
C LEU A 52 0.62 2.52 -14.72
N THR A 53 1.58 2.69 -13.82
CA THR A 53 2.87 3.28 -14.17
C THR A 53 3.67 2.37 -15.08
N ALA A 54 4.01 2.84 -16.28
CA ALA A 54 4.87 2.15 -17.22
C ALA A 54 6.35 2.55 -17.02
N GLY A 55 7.27 1.60 -17.20
CA GLY A 55 8.69 1.82 -17.00
C GLY A 55 9.11 1.79 -15.52
N GLY A 56 10.28 2.36 -15.21
CA GLY A 56 10.80 2.40 -13.83
C GLY A 56 11.10 1.04 -13.20
N LEU A 57 11.14 -0.03 -14.01
CA LEU A 57 11.21 -1.43 -13.60
C LEU A 57 10.01 -1.90 -12.75
N TRP A 58 8.89 -1.18 -12.76
CA TRP A 58 7.69 -1.60 -12.03
C TRP A 58 6.86 -2.61 -12.84
N GLY A 59 6.55 -3.76 -12.25
CA GLY A 59 5.87 -4.85 -12.95
C GLY A 59 4.37 -4.65 -13.21
N GLY A 60 3.70 -3.72 -12.52
CA GLY A 60 2.24 -3.61 -12.53
C GLY A 60 1.63 -3.38 -13.92
N PHE A 61 2.22 -2.47 -14.71
CA PHE A 61 1.73 -2.20 -16.06
C PHE A 61 1.86 -3.42 -16.98
N LEU A 62 2.99 -4.12 -16.93
CA LEU A 62 3.21 -5.34 -17.73
C LEU A 62 2.35 -6.51 -17.25
N PHE A 63 2.09 -6.63 -15.95
CA PHE A 63 1.16 -7.63 -15.43
C PHE A 63 -0.24 -7.42 -16.01
N ALA A 64 -0.79 -6.20 -15.93
CA ALA A 64 -2.09 -5.88 -16.51
C ALA A 64 -2.14 -6.08 -18.04
N HIS A 65 -1.05 -5.75 -18.74
CA HIS A 65 -0.89 -6.06 -20.17
C HIS A 65 -1.00 -7.56 -20.45
N GLU A 66 -0.25 -8.40 -19.72
CA GLU A 66 -0.26 -9.86 -19.91
C GLU A 66 -1.64 -10.46 -19.64
N ILE A 67 -2.34 -10.01 -18.59
CA ILE A 67 -3.72 -10.46 -18.33
C ILE A 67 -4.63 -10.12 -19.51
N CYS A 68 -4.61 -8.87 -19.99
CA CYS A 68 -5.47 -8.48 -21.12
C CYS A 68 -5.10 -9.20 -22.42
N ARG A 69 -3.80 -9.44 -22.67
CA ARG A 69 -3.28 -10.20 -23.81
C ARG A 69 -3.78 -11.65 -23.80
N LEU A 70 -3.67 -12.31 -22.64
CA LEU A 70 -4.10 -13.71 -22.46
C LEU A 70 -5.63 -13.86 -22.55
N LEU A 71 -6.38 -12.86 -22.06
CA LEU A 71 -7.84 -12.83 -22.12
C LEU A 71 -8.40 -12.30 -23.45
N LYS A 72 -7.54 -11.78 -24.34
CA LYS A 72 -7.90 -11.19 -25.65
C LYS A 72 -8.92 -10.04 -25.55
N VAL A 73 -8.74 -9.19 -24.54
CA VAL A 73 -9.54 -7.98 -24.32
C VAL A 73 -8.93 -6.82 -25.09
N THR A 74 -9.75 -5.93 -25.67
CA THR A 74 -9.25 -4.73 -26.34
C THR A 74 -8.45 -3.88 -25.35
N TYR A 75 -7.21 -3.52 -25.67
CA TYR A 75 -6.26 -2.99 -24.69
C TYR A 75 -5.67 -1.65 -25.15
N TYR A 76 -5.85 -0.62 -24.32
CA TYR A 76 -5.34 0.74 -24.53
C TYR A 76 -4.22 1.05 -23.51
N PRO A 77 -2.94 1.09 -23.93
CA PRO A 77 -1.78 1.26 -23.05
C PRO A 77 -1.49 2.73 -22.69
N PHE A 78 -2.40 3.42 -22.02
CA PHE A 78 -2.25 4.86 -21.71
C PHE A 78 -1.12 5.18 -20.73
N ALA A 79 -0.87 4.31 -19.75
CA ALA A 79 0.00 4.53 -18.60
C ALA A 79 -0.42 5.70 -17.69
N SER A 80 0.17 5.79 -16.50
CA SER A 80 -0.21 6.76 -15.45
C SER A 80 0.14 8.22 -15.76
N MET A 81 0.96 8.48 -16.78
CA MET A 81 1.42 9.83 -17.15
C MET A 81 0.54 10.50 -18.20
N VAL A 82 -0.48 9.80 -18.70
CA VAL A 82 -1.45 10.36 -19.65
C VAL A 82 -2.13 11.60 -19.05
N ASP A 83 -2.34 12.62 -19.89
CA ASP A 83 -3.18 13.75 -19.53
C ASP A 83 -4.65 13.31 -19.32
N LEU A 84 -5.30 13.81 -18.28
CA LEU A 84 -6.63 13.34 -17.88
C LEU A 84 -7.75 13.76 -18.84
N GLU A 85 -7.61 14.90 -19.53
CA GLU A 85 -8.56 15.29 -20.59
C GLU A 85 -8.40 14.41 -21.82
N THR A 86 -7.17 14.10 -22.19
CA THR A 86 -6.87 13.15 -23.27
C THR A 86 -7.44 11.78 -22.96
N LEU A 87 -7.22 11.25 -21.75
CA LEU A 87 -7.74 9.96 -21.31
C LEU A 87 -9.28 9.95 -21.31
N SER A 88 -9.92 10.94 -20.68
CA SER A 88 -11.38 10.98 -20.60
C SER A 88 -12.04 11.13 -21.98
N SER A 89 -11.44 11.90 -22.89
CA SER A 89 -11.95 12.02 -24.27
C SER A 89 -11.82 10.69 -25.02
N ALA A 90 -10.72 9.95 -24.83
CA ALA A 90 -10.56 8.63 -25.42
C ALA A 90 -11.51 7.57 -24.81
N ILE A 91 -11.80 7.65 -23.51
CA ILE A 91 -12.81 6.79 -22.86
C ILE A 91 -14.19 6.99 -23.49
N GLU A 92 -14.54 8.24 -23.81
CA GLU A 92 -15.79 8.57 -24.49
C GLU A 92 -15.77 8.10 -25.96
N GLU A 93 -14.75 8.48 -26.72
CA GLU A 93 -14.62 8.18 -28.15
C GLU A 93 -14.62 6.69 -28.44
N PHE A 94 -13.81 5.91 -27.69
CA PHE A 94 -13.69 4.47 -27.88
C PHE A 94 -14.65 3.66 -27.01
N SER A 95 -15.53 4.32 -26.24
CA SER A 95 -16.47 3.67 -25.32
C SER A 95 -15.79 2.68 -24.37
N ILE A 96 -14.63 3.06 -23.83
CA ILE A 96 -13.84 2.18 -22.96
C ILE A 96 -14.63 1.87 -21.68
N ASP A 97 -14.87 0.58 -21.40
CA ASP A 97 -15.69 0.14 -20.27
C ASP A 97 -14.93 -0.15 -18.97
N THR A 98 -13.60 -0.30 -19.03
CA THR A 98 -12.81 -0.71 -17.89
C THR A 98 -11.52 0.10 -17.81
N ILE A 99 -11.17 0.54 -16.61
CA ILE A 99 -9.87 1.15 -16.33
C ILE A 99 -9.09 0.31 -15.32
N ILE A 100 -7.79 0.14 -15.55
CA ILE A 100 -6.85 -0.44 -14.58
C ILE A 100 -5.90 0.66 -14.12
N CYS A 101 -5.89 1.02 -12.84
CA CYS A 101 -5.09 2.14 -12.34
C CYS A 101 -4.73 2.02 -10.86
N LEU A 102 -3.92 2.97 -10.36
CA LEU A 102 -3.76 3.15 -8.92
C LEU A 102 -5.01 3.87 -8.35
N PRO A 103 -5.44 3.57 -7.11
CA PRO A 103 -6.51 4.33 -6.44
C PRO A 103 -6.27 5.85 -6.46
N SER A 104 -5.04 6.30 -6.20
CA SER A 104 -4.68 7.73 -6.25
C SER A 104 -4.80 8.38 -7.64
N PHE A 105 -4.72 7.59 -8.71
CA PHE A 105 -4.98 8.04 -10.07
C PHE A 105 -6.48 8.15 -10.34
N ALA A 106 -7.27 7.18 -9.87
CA ALA A 106 -8.73 7.20 -9.99
C ALA A 106 -9.35 8.46 -9.36
N ASP A 107 -8.88 8.86 -8.18
CA ASP A 107 -9.34 10.07 -7.49
C ASP A 107 -9.15 11.35 -8.31
N LYS A 108 -8.12 11.41 -9.16
CA LYS A 108 -7.84 12.56 -10.03
C LYS A 108 -8.68 12.53 -11.32
N LEU A 109 -8.89 11.33 -11.86
CA LEU A 109 -9.65 11.12 -13.10
C LEU A 109 -11.15 11.31 -12.89
N ILE A 110 -11.71 10.70 -11.85
CA ILE A 110 -13.15 10.62 -11.64
C ILE A 110 -13.62 11.83 -10.85
N THR A 111 -13.93 12.90 -11.58
CA THR A 111 -14.48 14.15 -11.05
C THR A 111 -15.87 14.41 -11.63
N ILE A 112 -16.67 15.23 -10.93
CA ILE A 112 -18.00 15.65 -11.41
C ILE A 112 -17.91 16.28 -12.81
N SER A 113 -16.86 17.08 -13.07
CA SER A 113 -16.64 17.72 -14.37
C SER A 113 -16.39 16.73 -15.52
N ARG A 114 -15.87 15.53 -15.24
CA ARG A 114 -15.56 14.50 -16.24
C ARG A 114 -16.60 13.39 -16.31
N LYS A 115 -17.58 13.37 -15.40
CA LYS A 115 -18.60 12.32 -15.29
C LYS A 115 -19.21 11.92 -16.65
N GLN A 116 -19.54 12.91 -17.49
CA GLN A 116 -20.17 12.65 -18.79
C GLN A 116 -19.25 11.88 -19.75
N LYS A 117 -17.96 12.23 -19.81
CA LYS A 117 -16.96 11.54 -20.63
C LYS A 117 -16.67 10.12 -20.14
N LEU A 118 -16.87 9.88 -18.85
CA LEU A 118 -16.60 8.60 -18.18
C LEU A 118 -17.81 7.66 -18.13
N LYS A 119 -18.94 8.01 -18.78
CA LYS A 119 -20.21 7.27 -18.70
C LYS A 119 -20.14 5.81 -19.19
N SER A 120 -19.17 5.48 -20.05
CA SER A 120 -18.93 4.13 -20.56
C SER A 120 -18.27 3.22 -19.53
N LEU A 121 -17.58 3.77 -18.53
CA LEU A 121 -16.90 2.99 -17.50
C LEU A 121 -17.91 2.20 -16.65
N LYS A 122 -17.75 0.89 -16.66
CA LYS A 122 -18.46 -0.08 -15.84
C LYS A 122 -17.58 -0.61 -14.72
N ASN A 123 -16.27 -0.70 -14.96
CA ASN A 123 -15.33 -1.32 -14.04
C ASN A 123 -14.08 -0.47 -13.81
N LEU A 124 -13.61 -0.48 -12.57
CA LEU A 124 -12.32 0.02 -12.15
C LEU A 124 -11.61 -1.12 -11.43
N PHE A 125 -10.55 -1.63 -12.04
CA PHE A 125 -9.62 -2.51 -11.37
C PHE A 125 -8.41 -1.75 -10.83
N TYR A 126 -7.99 -2.07 -9.61
CA TYR A 126 -6.85 -1.40 -8.99
C TYR A 126 -5.76 -2.36 -8.54
N LEU A 127 -4.54 -1.84 -8.44
CA LEU A 127 -3.35 -2.58 -7.99
C LEU A 127 -2.40 -1.62 -7.28
N GLY A 128 -1.53 -2.13 -6.41
CA GLY A 128 -0.39 -1.39 -5.86
C GLY A 128 -0.68 -0.41 -4.69
N GLU A 129 -1.93 -0.07 -4.42
CA GLU A 129 -2.33 0.70 -3.21
C GLU A 129 -3.65 0.15 -2.64
N SER A 130 -3.86 0.33 -1.33
CA SER A 130 -5.17 0.10 -0.70
C SER A 130 -6.14 1.22 -1.08
N PHE A 131 -7.34 0.84 -1.50
CA PHE A 131 -8.40 1.79 -1.83
C PHE A 131 -9.05 2.32 -0.55
N GLN A 132 -8.96 3.63 -0.31
CA GLN A 132 -9.54 4.23 0.89
C GLN A 132 -11.06 4.28 0.78
N ALA A 133 -11.77 3.94 1.87
CA ALA A 133 -13.23 3.92 1.90
C ALA A 133 -13.84 5.28 1.50
N GLU A 134 -13.23 6.40 1.91
CA GLU A 134 -13.68 7.74 1.53
C GLU A 134 -13.55 8.00 0.02
N SER A 135 -12.45 7.57 -0.61
CA SER A 135 -12.26 7.66 -2.06
C SER A 135 -13.30 6.83 -2.80
N VAL A 136 -13.57 5.60 -2.33
CA VAL A 136 -14.63 4.74 -2.90
C VAL A 136 -15.99 5.44 -2.83
N LEU A 137 -16.36 6.01 -1.68
CA LEU A 137 -17.64 6.72 -1.51
C LEU A 137 -17.75 7.92 -2.46
N LYS A 138 -16.70 8.73 -2.59
CA LYS A 138 -16.66 9.88 -3.53
C LYS A 138 -16.84 9.44 -4.98
N ILE A 139 -16.14 8.39 -5.40
CA ILE A 139 -16.25 7.84 -6.76
C ILE A 139 -17.66 7.30 -7.00
N LYS A 140 -18.25 6.60 -6.02
CA LYS A 140 -19.60 6.07 -6.10
C LYS A 140 -20.68 7.15 -6.10
N ASP A 141 -20.47 8.29 -5.47
CA ASP A 141 -21.37 9.44 -5.59
C ASP A 141 -21.41 9.98 -7.03
N ILE A 142 -20.25 10.01 -7.70
CA ILE A 142 -20.13 10.47 -9.08
C ILE A 142 -20.67 9.43 -10.07
N ILE A 143 -20.26 8.16 -9.95
CA ILE A 143 -20.63 7.03 -10.81
C ILE A 143 -21.13 5.85 -9.95
N PRO A 144 -22.41 5.84 -9.55
CA PRO A 144 -22.95 4.81 -8.63
C PRO A 144 -22.80 3.37 -9.13
N SER A 145 -22.92 3.16 -10.43
CA SER A 145 -22.85 1.85 -11.08
C SER A 145 -21.43 1.30 -11.24
N LEU A 146 -20.38 2.08 -10.99
CA LEU A 146 -19.00 1.67 -11.28
C LEU A 146 -18.55 0.54 -10.34
N GLY A 147 -18.31 -0.66 -10.86
CA GLY A 147 -17.69 -1.76 -10.11
C GLY A 147 -16.25 -1.40 -9.75
N ILE A 148 -15.87 -1.56 -8.47
CA ILE A 148 -14.51 -1.29 -7.99
C ILE A 148 -13.99 -2.56 -7.33
N LYS A 149 -12.94 -3.17 -7.89
CA LYS A 149 -12.33 -4.40 -7.37
C LYS A 149 -10.81 -4.37 -7.54
N PRO A 150 -10.01 -4.99 -6.67
CA PRO A 150 -8.59 -5.20 -6.93
C PRO A 150 -8.43 -6.13 -8.14
N LEU A 151 -7.47 -5.85 -9.02
CA LEU A 151 -7.13 -6.76 -10.11
C LEU A 151 -6.56 -8.08 -9.55
N SER A 152 -5.66 -7.97 -8.59
CA SER A 152 -5.05 -9.08 -7.86
C SER A 152 -4.30 -8.52 -6.65
N PHE A 153 -4.19 -9.30 -5.57
CA PHE A 153 -3.22 -9.04 -4.52
C PHE A 153 -1.86 -9.58 -4.94
N THR A 154 -0.83 -8.72 -5.02
CA THR A 154 0.47 -9.06 -5.63
C THR A 154 1.63 -8.41 -4.88
N THR A 155 2.81 -9.04 -4.91
CA THR A 155 4.10 -8.36 -4.64
C THR A 155 5.01 -8.47 -5.87
N GLN A 156 6.06 -7.66 -5.93
CA GLN A 156 7.02 -7.77 -7.05
C GLN A 156 7.82 -9.07 -6.97
N GLU A 157 8.09 -9.54 -5.75
CA GLU A 157 8.88 -10.73 -5.45
C GLU A 157 8.15 -12.03 -5.79
N THR A 158 6.86 -12.09 -5.45
CA THR A 158 6.05 -13.32 -5.56
C THR A 158 5.21 -13.36 -6.84
N GLY A 159 4.91 -12.18 -7.40
CA GLY A 159 3.87 -12.03 -8.41
C GLY A 159 2.47 -12.06 -7.78
N PRO A 160 1.46 -12.60 -8.49
CA PRO A 160 0.09 -12.66 -8.00
C PRO A 160 -0.08 -13.71 -6.88
N ILE A 161 -0.53 -13.26 -5.71
CA ILE A 161 -0.76 -14.07 -4.51
C ILE A 161 -2.24 -14.48 -4.42
N GLY A 162 -3.15 -13.54 -4.69
CA GLY A 162 -4.57 -13.80 -4.60
C GLY A 162 -5.46 -12.96 -5.53
N PHE A 163 -6.72 -13.34 -5.64
CA PHE A 163 -7.71 -12.73 -6.53
C PHE A 163 -9.10 -12.63 -5.89
N GLN A 164 -9.94 -11.76 -6.44
CA GLN A 164 -11.34 -11.63 -6.05
C GLN A 164 -12.28 -12.17 -7.13
N CYS A 165 -13.23 -13.02 -6.74
CA CYS A 165 -14.37 -13.38 -7.57
C CYS A 165 -15.51 -12.34 -7.45
N SER A 166 -16.65 -12.59 -8.08
CA SER A 166 -17.86 -11.79 -7.95
C SER A 166 -18.36 -11.72 -6.49
N GLU A 167 -18.31 -12.85 -5.79
CA GLU A 167 -18.91 -13.05 -4.45
C GLU A 167 -18.09 -12.44 -3.31
N ILE A 168 -16.79 -12.19 -3.52
CA ILE A 168 -15.92 -11.59 -2.50
C ILE A 168 -15.60 -10.14 -2.82
N ASN A 169 -15.54 -9.33 -1.76
CA ASN A 169 -15.32 -7.88 -1.83
C ASN A 169 -14.43 -7.44 -0.67
N GLY A 170 -14.00 -6.17 -0.70
CA GLY A 170 -13.17 -5.58 0.35
C GLY A 170 -11.74 -6.09 0.26
N GLU A 171 -11.17 -6.51 1.39
CA GLU A 171 -9.77 -6.92 1.50
C GLU A 171 -9.61 -8.44 1.63
N ILE A 172 -10.52 -9.20 1.01
CA ILE A 172 -10.58 -10.66 1.05
C ILE A 172 -10.11 -11.22 -0.29
N TYR A 173 -9.26 -12.24 -0.29
CA TYR A 173 -8.70 -12.81 -1.51
C TYR A 173 -8.71 -14.34 -1.47
N HIS A 174 -9.12 -14.96 -2.56
CA HIS A 174 -8.82 -16.37 -2.84
C HIS A 174 -7.33 -16.49 -3.21
N LEU A 175 -6.68 -17.58 -2.83
CA LEU A 175 -5.28 -17.83 -3.18
C LEU A 175 -5.17 -18.59 -4.50
N TYR A 176 -4.06 -18.41 -5.20
CA TYR A 176 -3.72 -19.25 -6.34
C TYR A 176 -3.17 -20.60 -5.88
N ASP A 177 -3.43 -21.66 -6.64
CA ASP A 177 -3.07 -23.03 -6.29
C ASP A 177 -1.55 -23.24 -6.08
N HIS A 178 -0.71 -22.39 -6.69
CA HIS A 178 0.75 -22.44 -6.59
C HIS A 178 1.33 -21.62 -5.42
N ILE A 179 0.46 -21.04 -4.59
CA ILE A 179 0.80 -20.18 -3.47
C ILE A 179 0.54 -20.92 -2.16
N GLN A 180 1.55 -20.98 -1.31
CA GLN A 180 1.41 -21.39 0.09
C GLN A 180 1.66 -20.18 0.98
N VAL A 181 0.80 -20.01 1.99
CA VAL A 181 0.90 -18.90 2.93
C VAL A 181 0.91 -19.41 4.37
N LYS A 182 1.57 -18.64 5.23
CA LYS A 182 1.42 -18.75 6.68
C LYS A 182 1.58 -17.37 7.31
N PRO A 183 0.90 -17.08 8.43
CA PRO A 183 1.21 -15.89 9.20
C PRO A 183 2.51 -16.13 9.98
N ASN A 184 3.31 -15.08 10.13
CA ASN A 184 4.40 -15.06 11.09
C ASN A 184 3.80 -15.10 12.50
N PRO A 185 4.22 -16.03 13.38
CA PRO A 185 3.63 -16.23 14.69
C PRO A 185 3.80 -15.03 15.65
N GLU A 186 4.73 -14.11 15.38
CA GLU A 186 5.02 -12.99 16.27
C GLU A 186 4.24 -11.72 15.92
N ASN A 187 3.99 -11.48 14.63
CA ASN A 187 3.51 -10.18 14.13
C ASN A 187 2.43 -10.29 13.05
N ASP A 188 1.90 -11.49 12.79
CA ASP A 188 0.89 -11.79 11.76
C ASP A 188 1.28 -11.36 10.33
N GLU A 189 2.59 -11.12 10.09
CA GLU A 189 3.11 -10.81 8.78
C GLU A 189 2.93 -12.01 7.84
N LEU A 190 2.45 -11.75 6.64
CA LEU A 190 2.27 -12.75 5.61
C LEU A 190 3.63 -13.26 5.12
N ILE A 191 3.84 -14.56 5.29
CA ILE A 191 4.94 -15.30 4.69
C ILE A 191 4.39 -16.09 3.50
N VAL A 192 4.97 -15.88 2.33
CA VAL A 192 4.55 -16.50 1.06
C VAL A 192 5.63 -17.41 0.52
N SER A 193 5.23 -18.60 0.07
CA SER A 193 6.04 -19.47 -0.78
C SER A 193 5.34 -19.67 -2.12
N VAL A 194 6.12 -19.65 -3.20
CA VAL A 194 5.66 -19.78 -4.59
C VAL A 194 6.30 -21.02 -5.19
N PHE A 195 5.48 -21.96 -5.66
CA PHE A 195 5.95 -23.21 -6.25
C PHE A 195 5.84 -23.16 -7.77
N TYR A 196 6.98 -23.28 -8.44
CA TYR A 196 7.06 -23.32 -9.91
C TYR A 196 7.15 -24.78 -10.39
N PRO A 197 6.51 -25.14 -11.52
CA PRO A 197 6.53 -26.52 -12.01
C PRO A 197 7.92 -27.04 -12.42
N GLU A 198 8.75 -26.17 -13.00
CA GLU A 198 10.04 -26.53 -13.63
C GLU A 198 11.22 -25.73 -13.05
N ASP A 199 11.06 -25.10 -11.89
CA ASP A 199 12.10 -24.30 -11.25
C ASP A 199 12.06 -24.41 -9.73
N ALA A 200 13.16 -24.01 -9.09
CA ALA A 200 13.23 -23.94 -7.64
C ALA A 200 12.18 -22.95 -7.09
N PRO A 201 11.46 -23.31 -6.02
CA PRO A 201 10.44 -22.45 -5.44
C PRO A 201 11.05 -21.20 -4.79
N LEU A 202 10.26 -20.12 -4.73
CA LEU A 202 10.52 -19.03 -3.78
C LEU A 202 9.96 -19.46 -2.43
N LEU A 203 10.79 -19.58 -1.41
CA LEU A 203 10.36 -20.04 -0.09
C LEU A 203 10.38 -18.89 0.93
N GLU A 204 9.37 -18.89 1.78
CA GLU A 204 9.30 -18.10 3.01
C GLU A 204 9.57 -16.59 2.85
N HIS A 205 9.07 -15.99 1.77
CA HIS A 205 9.18 -14.55 1.56
C HIS A 205 8.19 -13.79 2.45
N ALA A 206 8.70 -12.99 3.38
CA ALA A 206 7.92 -12.06 4.18
C ALA A 206 7.55 -10.81 3.35
N THR A 207 6.25 -10.52 3.20
CA THR A 207 5.77 -9.49 2.26
C THR A 207 5.70 -8.09 2.87
N GLY A 208 5.79 -7.97 4.20
CA GLY A 208 5.46 -6.74 4.92
C GLY A 208 3.96 -6.46 5.03
N ASP A 209 3.08 -7.41 4.67
CA ASP A 209 1.63 -7.28 4.79
C ASP A 209 1.13 -8.07 6.00
N VAL A 210 0.19 -7.51 6.77
CA VAL A 210 -0.44 -8.19 7.92
C VAL A 210 -1.78 -8.77 7.47
N VAL A 211 -2.02 -10.04 7.78
CA VAL A 211 -3.17 -10.77 7.28
C VAL A 211 -3.82 -11.64 8.34
N HIS A 212 -5.08 -11.98 8.12
CA HIS A 212 -5.71 -13.15 8.71
C HIS A 212 -5.96 -14.19 7.62
N ILE A 213 -5.62 -15.45 7.87
CA ILE A 213 -5.83 -16.55 6.92
C ILE A 213 -6.96 -17.43 7.43
N ALA A 214 -8.03 -17.54 6.63
CA ALA A 214 -9.08 -18.53 6.86
C ALA A 214 -8.79 -19.76 6.01
N TYR A 215 -8.63 -20.90 6.67
CA TYR A 215 -8.29 -22.17 6.03
C TYR A 215 -9.55 -22.90 5.58
N ASP A 216 -9.40 -23.72 4.53
CA ASP A 216 -10.45 -24.63 4.02
C ASP A 216 -11.84 -23.99 3.84
N GLN A 217 -11.88 -22.88 3.10
CA GLN A 217 -13.10 -22.13 2.81
C GLN A 217 -13.71 -22.58 1.48
N SER A 218 -15.04 -22.61 1.45
CA SER A 218 -15.84 -22.75 0.24
C SER A 218 -16.50 -21.41 -0.10
N CYS A 219 -16.48 -21.03 -1.38
CA CYS A 219 -17.13 -19.82 -1.88
C CYS A 219 -18.17 -20.19 -2.94
N ASP A 220 -19.26 -19.43 -3.00
CA ASP A 220 -20.37 -19.63 -3.94
C ASP A 220 -19.95 -19.53 -5.43
N CYS A 221 -18.79 -18.93 -5.71
CA CYS A 221 -18.20 -18.96 -7.06
C CYS A 221 -17.59 -20.32 -7.44
N GLY A 222 -17.63 -21.31 -6.54
CA GLY A 222 -17.04 -22.64 -6.69
C GLY A 222 -15.57 -22.76 -6.27
N TYR A 223 -15.00 -21.72 -5.65
CA TYR A 223 -13.65 -21.80 -5.08
C TYR A 223 -13.65 -22.63 -3.78
N HIS A 224 -12.65 -23.50 -3.64
CA HIS A 224 -12.37 -24.25 -2.43
C HIS A 224 -10.87 -24.14 -2.11
N GLY A 225 -10.53 -23.63 -0.93
CA GLY A 225 -9.15 -23.41 -0.53
C GLY A 225 -9.00 -22.38 0.57
N HIS A 226 -7.80 -21.82 0.74
CA HIS A 226 -7.57 -20.80 1.76
C HIS A 226 -7.97 -19.42 1.26
N THR A 227 -8.44 -18.56 2.15
CA THR A 227 -8.69 -17.16 1.86
C THR A 227 -7.85 -16.28 2.78
N LEU A 228 -7.44 -15.14 2.23
CA LEU A 228 -6.58 -14.17 2.89
C LEU A 228 -7.39 -12.89 3.11
N HIS A 229 -7.45 -12.43 4.36
CA HIS A 229 -8.01 -11.13 4.74
C HIS A 229 -6.85 -10.17 5.02
N LEU A 230 -6.59 -9.22 4.13
CA LEU A 230 -5.56 -8.20 4.30
C LEU A 230 -6.00 -7.19 5.36
N LYS A 231 -5.19 -7.03 6.42
CA LYS A 231 -5.45 -6.11 7.54
C LYS A 231 -4.67 -4.80 7.41
N GLY A 232 -3.58 -4.81 6.65
CA GLY A 232 -2.72 -3.66 6.45
C GLY A 232 -1.29 -4.10 6.16
N ARG A 233 -0.33 -3.21 6.40
CA ARG A 233 1.10 -3.52 6.32
C ARG A 233 1.72 -3.52 7.70
N THR A 234 2.76 -4.34 7.90
CA THR A 234 3.58 -4.23 9.10
C THR A 234 4.17 -2.82 9.18
N PRO A 235 4.27 -2.23 10.38
CA PRO A 235 4.76 -0.86 10.56
C PRO A 235 6.10 -0.63 9.83
N THR A 236 6.14 0.33 8.91
CA THR A 236 7.34 0.65 8.12
C THR A 236 8.41 1.27 9.02
N PHE A 237 9.40 0.47 9.39
CA PHE A 237 10.56 0.91 10.16
C PHE A 237 11.32 2.04 9.45
N TYR A 238 11.83 2.98 10.23
CA TYR A 238 12.67 4.10 9.83
C TYR A 238 14.01 3.99 10.53
N ASN A 239 15.11 4.23 9.82
CA ASN A 239 16.43 4.19 10.42
C ASN A 239 16.83 5.57 10.93
N ILE A 240 16.95 5.71 12.24
CA ILE A 240 17.36 6.94 12.93
C ILE A 240 18.68 6.67 13.62
N MET A 241 19.78 7.27 13.15
CA MET A 241 21.13 7.13 13.74
C MET A 241 21.56 5.66 13.96
N GLY A 242 21.26 4.80 12.97
CA GLY A 242 21.59 3.37 13.02
C GLY A 242 20.58 2.50 13.78
N THR A 243 19.53 3.09 14.34
CA THR A 243 18.47 2.38 15.06
C THR A 243 17.24 2.28 14.16
N SER A 244 16.82 1.05 13.84
CA SER A 244 15.61 0.81 13.05
C SER A 244 14.38 0.81 13.96
N ILE A 245 13.41 1.68 13.68
CA ILE A 245 12.24 1.86 14.55
C ILE A 245 10.98 2.19 13.77
N SER A 246 9.83 1.65 14.16
CA SER A 246 8.54 1.98 13.59
C SER A 246 7.79 3.01 14.42
N VAL A 247 6.79 3.67 13.83
CA VAL A 247 5.89 4.55 14.60
C VAL A 247 5.10 3.78 15.66
N HIS A 248 4.86 2.48 15.44
CA HIS A 248 4.11 1.65 16.38
C HIS A 248 4.91 1.30 17.63
N ASP A 249 6.24 1.30 17.56
CA ASP A 249 7.09 1.14 18.75
C ASP A 249 6.84 2.29 19.75
N PHE A 250 6.63 3.51 19.26
CA PHE A 250 6.24 4.65 20.09
C PHE A 250 4.80 4.51 20.62
N ILE A 251 3.86 4.11 19.76
CA ILE A 251 2.45 3.93 20.14
C ILE A 251 2.30 2.88 21.24
N ASN A 252 2.93 1.71 21.07
CA ASN A 252 2.84 0.60 22.00
C ASN A 252 3.32 1.03 23.39
N VAL A 253 4.48 1.67 23.46
CA VAL A 253 5.05 2.18 24.70
C VAL A 253 4.15 3.23 25.38
N LEU A 254 3.56 4.12 24.61
CA LEU A 254 2.65 5.14 25.15
C LEU A 254 1.32 4.52 25.62
N ASN A 255 0.80 3.52 24.91
CA ASN A 255 -0.46 2.85 25.23
C ASN A 255 -0.35 1.89 26.42
N LEU A 256 0.84 1.33 26.71
CA LEU A 256 1.09 0.49 27.91
C LEU A 256 0.77 1.21 29.24
N HIS A 257 0.72 2.55 29.23
CA HIS A 257 0.38 3.35 30.41
C HIS A 257 -1.04 3.94 30.34
N GLY A 258 -1.92 3.33 29.56
CA GLY A 258 -3.35 3.67 29.49
C GLY A 258 -3.69 4.82 28.54
N CYS A 259 -2.76 5.19 27.65
CA CYS A 259 -3.08 6.10 26.54
C CYS A 259 -3.82 5.32 25.45
N ASN A 260 -4.74 5.96 24.74
CA ASN A 260 -5.41 5.38 23.57
C ASN A 260 -5.01 6.19 22.33
N ILE A 261 -3.81 5.92 21.82
CA ILE A 261 -3.17 6.68 20.73
C ILE A 261 -3.12 5.79 19.49
N SER A 262 -3.42 6.37 18.32
CA SER A 262 -3.27 5.74 17.01
C SER A 262 -2.06 6.27 16.25
N ALA A 263 -1.71 5.62 15.13
CA ALA A 263 -0.59 6.05 14.27
C ALA A 263 -0.80 7.42 13.61
N THR A 264 -2.03 7.94 13.62
CA THR A 264 -2.33 9.28 13.10
C THR A 264 -2.22 10.38 14.15
N ASP A 265 -2.06 10.01 15.42
CA ASP A 265 -2.03 10.95 16.55
C ASP A 265 -0.60 11.29 16.97
N ILE A 266 0.40 10.68 16.32
CA ILE A 266 1.81 11.01 16.52
C ILE A 266 2.55 11.19 15.19
N GLN A 267 3.60 12.00 15.21
CA GLN A 267 4.49 12.24 14.07
C GLN A 267 5.90 12.51 14.59
N LEU A 268 6.92 11.88 13.99
CA LEU A 268 8.32 12.13 14.30
C LEU A 268 8.95 13.08 13.29
N ILE A 269 9.50 14.19 13.76
CA ILE A 269 10.30 15.13 12.99
C ILE A 269 11.77 14.91 13.32
N ILE A 270 12.55 14.54 12.32
CA ILE A 270 13.98 14.27 12.40
C ILE A 270 14.70 15.49 11.81
N ILE A 271 15.34 16.26 12.66
CA ILE A 271 16.06 17.47 12.30
C ILE A 271 17.52 17.09 12.06
N ASN A 272 17.96 17.08 10.81
CA ASN A 272 19.32 16.70 10.45
C ASN A 272 20.16 17.94 10.13
N GLN A 273 20.91 18.41 11.14
CA GLN A 273 21.85 19.52 10.97
C GLN A 273 23.24 18.94 10.77
N PHE A 274 23.72 18.91 9.52
CA PHE A 274 24.96 18.23 9.11
C PHE A 274 26.18 18.53 10.02
N GLU A 275 26.29 19.75 10.57
CA GLU A 275 27.39 20.14 11.46
C GLU A 275 27.09 19.96 12.97
N HIS A 276 25.81 19.88 13.36
CA HIS A 276 25.39 19.86 14.76
C HIS A 276 24.79 18.52 15.21
N GLY A 277 24.56 17.58 14.29
CA GLY A 277 24.00 16.25 14.53
C GLY A 277 22.49 16.18 14.31
N VAL A 278 21.89 15.06 14.74
CA VAL A 278 20.46 14.78 14.56
C VAL A 278 19.68 15.08 15.83
N GLY A 279 18.66 15.92 15.74
CA GLY A 279 17.67 16.17 16.79
C GLY A 279 16.30 15.61 16.42
N ILE A 280 15.44 15.35 17.41
CA ILE A 280 14.14 14.71 17.18
C ILE A 280 13.04 15.46 17.92
N LEU A 281 11.93 15.70 17.23
CA LEU A 281 10.67 16.13 17.81
C LEU A 281 9.63 15.02 17.65
N LEU A 282 9.05 14.59 18.76
CA LEU A 282 7.86 13.73 18.76
C LEU A 282 6.63 14.62 18.92
N PHE A 283 5.90 14.81 17.84
CA PHE A 283 4.60 15.47 17.86
C PHE A 283 3.53 14.48 18.33
N ILE A 284 2.68 14.92 19.24
CA ILE A 284 1.52 14.19 19.77
C ILE A 284 0.32 15.10 19.63
N ASP A 285 -0.83 14.57 19.19
CA ASP A 285 -2.04 15.35 19.11
C ASP A 285 -2.44 15.85 20.51
N SER A 286 -2.70 17.14 20.61
CA SER A 286 -3.14 17.83 21.83
C SER A 286 -4.44 17.27 22.42
N SER A 287 -5.23 16.54 21.62
CA SER A 287 -6.43 15.83 22.08
C SER A 287 -6.11 14.59 22.93
N CYS A 288 -4.91 14.02 22.82
CA CYS A 288 -4.50 12.84 23.56
C CYS A 288 -4.25 13.17 25.04
N ASN A 289 -4.95 12.46 25.93
CA ASN A 289 -4.84 12.66 27.37
C ASN A 289 -3.67 11.85 27.97
N ILE A 290 -2.44 12.35 27.85
CA ILE A 290 -1.22 11.68 28.35
C ILE A 290 -0.65 12.39 29.58
N LYS A 291 -0.41 11.64 30.66
CA LYS A 291 0.26 12.17 31.86
C LYS A 291 1.75 12.43 31.59
N ARG A 292 2.15 13.69 31.72
CA ARG A 292 3.53 14.14 31.41
C ARG A 292 4.61 13.50 32.27
N SER A 293 4.30 13.22 33.53
CA SER A 293 5.24 12.61 34.48
C SER A 293 5.68 11.20 34.07
N VAL A 294 4.93 10.54 33.18
CA VAL A 294 5.18 9.15 32.78
C VAL A 294 5.87 9.07 31.42
N LEU A 295 5.81 10.13 30.58
CA LEU A 295 6.32 10.10 29.20
C LEU A 295 7.78 9.64 29.09
N LEU A 296 8.68 10.20 29.91
CA LEU A 296 10.09 9.86 29.84
C LEU A 296 10.35 8.41 30.26
N SER A 297 9.74 7.97 31.35
CA SER A 297 9.89 6.59 31.84
C SER A 297 9.25 5.59 30.89
N SER A 298 8.10 5.91 30.30
CA SER A 298 7.47 5.12 29.24
C SER A 298 8.40 5.00 28.05
N LEU A 299 8.78 6.10 27.39
CA LEU A 299 9.63 6.07 26.20
C LEU A 299 10.96 5.36 26.46
N SER A 300 11.56 5.56 27.64
CA SER A 300 12.83 4.91 28.02
C SER A 300 12.68 3.41 28.35
N SER A 301 11.47 2.87 28.44
CA SER A 301 11.22 1.44 28.64
C SER A 301 11.55 0.61 27.40
N SER A 302 11.46 1.21 26.20
CA SER A 302 11.90 0.59 24.95
C SER A 302 13.38 0.85 24.74
N TYR A 303 14.16 -0.22 24.55
CA TYR A 303 15.58 -0.13 24.22
C TYR A 303 15.83 0.69 22.95
N LEU A 304 14.99 0.53 21.93
CA LEU A 304 15.13 1.23 20.65
C LEU A 304 14.89 2.75 20.80
N ILE A 305 13.83 3.13 21.50
CA ILE A 305 13.51 4.55 21.73
C ILE A 305 14.57 5.19 22.64
N LYS A 306 14.99 4.48 23.70
CA LYS A 306 16.06 4.94 24.60
C LYS A 306 17.37 5.16 23.86
N ASP A 307 17.75 4.25 22.97
CA ASP A 307 18.95 4.38 22.14
C ASP A 307 18.89 5.62 21.23
N ILE A 308 17.72 5.88 20.62
CA ILE A 308 17.48 7.08 19.82
C ILE A 308 17.57 8.35 20.66
N ILE A 309 16.93 8.41 21.84
CA ILE A 309 17.02 9.55 22.77
C ILE A 309 18.49 9.80 23.12
N ASN A 310 19.23 8.75 23.47
CA ASN A 310 20.63 8.85 23.87
C ASN A 310 21.54 9.33 22.75
N LYS A 311 21.33 8.89 21.51
CA LYS A 311 22.13 9.30 20.34
C LYS A 311 21.74 10.68 19.82
N SER A 312 20.49 11.10 20.02
CA SER A 312 20.01 12.39 19.54
C SER A 312 20.69 13.55 20.27
N LYS A 313 20.87 14.67 19.58
CA LYS A 313 21.40 15.90 20.17
C LYS A 313 20.39 16.53 21.12
N PHE A 314 19.12 16.49 20.72
CA PHE A 314 17.98 16.79 21.56
C PHE A 314 16.83 15.86 21.21
N PHE A 315 15.98 15.60 22.18
CA PHE A 315 14.71 14.91 21.98
C PHE A 315 13.63 15.70 22.71
N HIS A 316 12.66 16.22 21.96
CA HIS A 316 11.55 16.97 22.53
C HIS A 316 10.21 16.34 22.18
N ILE A 317 9.23 16.49 23.07
CA ILE A 317 7.83 16.12 22.81
C ILE A 317 7.01 17.40 22.70
N CYS A 318 6.23 17.53 21.64
CA CYS A 318 5.33 18.67 21.41
C CYS A 318 3.88 18.20 21.36
N PHE A 319 3.03 18.77 22.21
CA PHE A 319 1.58 18.59 22.09
C PHE A 319 1.02 19.68 21.17
N ILE A 320 0.62 19.30 19.96
CA ILE A 320 0.17 20.21 18.91
C ILE A 320 -1.16 19.71 18.31
N ARG A 321 -1.93 20.58 17.66
CA ARG A 321 -3.18 20.14 17.01
C ARG A 321 -2.86 19.28 15.79
N LYS A 322 -3.63 18.21 15.57
CA LYS A 322 -3.48 17.34 14.39
C LYS A 322 -3.45 18.07 13.05
N SER A 323 -4.16 19.20 12.92
CA SER A 323 -4.13 20.06 11.72
C SER A 323 -2.77 20.72 11.44
N GLN A 324 -1.87 20.75 12.42
CA GLN A 324 -0.51 21.30 12.31
C GLN A 324 0.53 20.22 11.99
N PHE A 325 0.14 18.95 11.91
CA PHE A 325 1.03 17.87 11.51
C PHE A 325 1.41 18.05 10.04
N ILE A 326 2.64 17.72 9.69
CA ILE A 326 3.13 17.83 8.32
C ILE A 326 2.47 16.73 7.48
N GLN A 327 1.77 17.15 6.44
CA GLN A 327 1.11 16.25 5.49
C GLN A 327 1.97 16.06 4.25
N SER A 328 1.78 14.94 3.56
CA SER A 328 2.38 14.76 2.24
C SER A 328 1.77 15.73 1.23
N SER A 329 2.61 16.46 0.49
CA SER A 329 2.19 17.32 -0.62
C SER A 329 1.41 16.58 -1.71
N SER A 330 1.59 15.27 -1.83
CA SER A 330 0.94 14.42 -2.84
C SER A 330 -0.34 13.71 -2.38
N SER A 331 -0.55 13.54 -1.06
CA SER A 331 -1.62 12.67 -0.54
C SER A 331 -2.43 13.25 0.61
N ALA A 332 -2.06 14.42 1.14
CA ALA A 332 -2.62 15.03 2.35
C ALA A 332 -2.60 14.12 3.61
N LYS A 333 -1.99 12.92 3.51
CA LYS A 333 -1.83 12.00 4.63
C LYS A 333 -0.72 12.51 5.54
N ILE A 334 -0.93 12.38 6.86
CA ILE A 334 0.11 12.61 7.87
C ILE A 334 1.24 11.60 7.62
N LYS A 335 2.47 12.10 7.49
CA LYS A 335 3.65 11.24 7.43
C LYS A 335 4.09 10.90 8.84
N SER A 336 4.21 9.62 9.18
CA SER A 336 4.67 9.21 10.52
C SER A 336 6.11 9.64 10.82
N PHE A 337 6.96 9.75 9.80
CA PHE A 337 8.33 10.27 9.89
C PHE A 337 8.54 11.37 8.86
N VAL A 338 9.15 12.48 9.28
CA VAL A 338 9.53 13.61 8.44
C VAL A 338 10.97 13.97 8.73
N GLN A 339 11.78 14.12 7.69
CA GLN A 339 13.16 14.61 7.81
C GLN A 339 13.26 16.03 7.28
N THR A 340 13.93 16.90 8.02
CA THR A 340 14.11 18.33 7.68
C THR A 340 15.50 18.81 8.12
N PRO A 341 16.15 19.73 7.40
CA PRO A 341 17.40 20.34 7.87
C PRO A 341 17.17 21.40 8.96
N GLU A 342 15.97 21.96 9.02
CA GLU A 342 15.63 23.09 9.89
C GLU A 342 14.54 22.74 10.89
N TYR A 343 14.52 23.49 11.99
CA TYR A 343 13.47 23.38 13.00
C TYR A 343 12.15 23.91 12.40
N PRO A 344 11.04 23.14 12.43
CA PRO A 344 9.78 23.60 11.86
C PRO A 344 9.27 24.86 12.58
N MET A 345 8.91 25.89 11.81
CA MET A 345 8.52 27.22 12.33
C MET A 345 7.24 27.21 13.18
N ILE A 346 6.44 26.14 13.12
CA ILE A 346 5.15 26.05 13.81
C ILE A 346 5.34 25.30 15.14
N LEU A 347 5.54 26.04 16.22
CA LEU A 347 5.49 25.51 17.59
C LEU A 347 4.55 26.35 18.47
N ASP A 348 3.24 26.32 18.18
CA ASP A 348 2.23 26.91 19.08
C ASP A 348 1.80 25.94 20.21
N GLY A 349 2.54 24.84 20.38
CA GLY A 349 2.21 23.75 21.29
C GLY A 349 2.93 23.77 22.64
N LYS A 350 2.46 22.96 23.59
CA LYS A 350 3.17 22.76 24.87
C LYS A 350 4.37 21.83 24.65
N LEU A 351 5.57 22.36 24.85
CA LEU A 351 6.86 21.66 24.67
C LEU A 351 7.34 20.99 25.96
N ILE A 352 7.80 19.75 25.86
CA ILE A 352 8.51 19.02 26.91
C ILE A 352 9.90 18.67 26.40
N LYS A 353 10.93 19.12 27.10
CA LYS A 353 12.33 18.81 26.77
C LYS A 353 12.75 17.54 27.53
N ILE A 354 13.14 16.50 26.80
CA ILE A 354 13.65 15.24 27.39
C ILE A 354 15.18 15.26 27.47
N LYS A 355 15.83 15.74 26.41
CA LYS A 355 17.27 15.87 26.29
C LYS A 355 17.59 17.12 25.48
#